data_AF-A0ABD5J474-F1
#
_entry.id   AF-A0ABD5J474-F1
#
_cell.length_a   1.000
_cell.length_b   1.000
_cell.length_c   1.000
_cell.angle_alpha   90.00
_cell.angle_beta   90.00
_cell.angle_gamma   90.00
#
_symmetry.space_group_name_H-M   'P 1'
#
loop_
_entity.id
_entity.type
_entity.pdbx_description
1 polymer ?
#
loop_
_entity_poly.entity_id
_entity_poly.type
_entity_poly.pdbx_seq_one_letter_code
_entity_poly.pdbx_strand_id
1 'polypeptide(L)'
;MSTPPPVEDRLRAALDARARLIDVHELSPYRPPTGPAWGTRRIRRVASAVAVAAAAAAAVAFLLLSGSPEDNRPAPPARDPHTSPPATSAPSAHGSPTSEPSPTSPPATPPPTSTATQR
;
A
#
# COMPACT_ATOMS: atom_id res chain seq x y z
N MET A 1 -60.83 28.91 14.56
CA MET A 1 -60.47 27.57 14.06
C MET A 1 -60.67 27.58 12.56
N SER A 2 -59.60 27.62 11.77
CA SER A 2 -59.72 27.64 10.31
C SER A 2 -60.11 26.25 9.82
N THR A 3 -61.22 26.15 9.09
CA THR A 3 -61.59 24.92 8.40
C THR A 3 -60.60 24.66 7.28
N PRO A 4 -60.11 23.42 7.13
CA PRO A 4 -59.20 23.07 6.04
C PRO A 4 -59.88 23.33 4.69
N PRO A 5 -59.12 23.74 3.65
CA PRO A 5 -59.66 23.93 2.32
C PRO A 5 -60.26 22.63 1.79
N PRO A 6 -61.30 22.70 0.94
CA PRO A 6 -62.06 21.53 0.48
C PRO A 6 -61.23 20.50 -0.29
N VAL A 7 -60.08 20.89 -0.82
CA VAL A 7 -59.12 19.99 -1.48
C VAL A 7 -58.41 19.09 -0.47
N GLU A 8 -58.07 19.61 0.71
CA GLU A 8 -57.44 18.82 1.76
C GLU A 8 -58.37 17.74 2.30
N ASP A 9 -59.65 18.02 2.44
CA ASP A 9 -60.63 17.02 2.88
C ASP A 9 -60.80 15.90 1.86
N ARG A 10 -60.77 16.22 0.56
CA ARG A 10 -60.79 15.22 -0.51
C ARG A 10 -59.52 14.38 -0.52
N LEU A 11 -58.35 14.99 -0.33
CA LEU A 11 -57.08 14.29 -0.20
C LEU A 11 -57.08 13.36 1.02
N ARG A 12 -57.55 13.85 2.15
CA ARG A 12 -57.65 13.09 3.40
C ARG A 12 -58.59 11.90 3.25
N ALA A 13 -59.74 12.08 2.61
CA ALA A 13 -60.68 11.00 2.31
C ALA A 13 -60.10 9.98 1.31
N ALA A 14 -59.40 10.43 0.27
CA ALA A 14 -58.77 9.55 -0.71
C ALA A 14 -57.64 8.72 -0.09
N LEU A 15 -56.82 9.33 0.78
CA LEU A 15 -55.77 8.63 1.51
C LEU A 15 -56.35 7.64 2.52
N ASP A 16 -57.42 7.99 3.23
CA ASP A 16 -58.10 7.07 4.15
C ASP A 16 -58.70 5.87 3.39
N ALA A 17 -59.33 6.11 2.25
CA ALA A 17 -59.83 5.05 1.37
C ALA A 17 -58.70 4.14 0.87
N ARG A 18 -57.52 4.71 0.54
CA ARG A 18 -56.35 3.93 0.13
C ARG A 18 -55.75 3.13 1.27
N ALA A 19 -55.70 3.68 2.48
CA ALA A 19 -55.15 3.00 3.66
C ALA A 19 -55.94 1.73 3.99
N ARG A 20 -57.27 1.73 3.78
CA ARG A 20 -58.13 0.54 3.97
C ARG A 20 -57.83 -0.60 3.01
N LEU A 21 -57.16 -0.33 1.88
CA LEU A 21 -56.77 -1.34 0.91
C LEU A 21 -55.39 -1.93 1.18
N ILE A 22 -54.61 -1.34 2.08
CA ILE A 22 -53.27 -1.83 2.42
C ILE A 22 -53.44 -2.89 3.52
N ASP A 23 -53.11 -4.15 3.19
CA ASP A 23 -53.12 -5.24 4.15
C ASP A 23 -51.86 -5.23 5.04
N VAL A 24 -51.96 -5.83 6.22
CA VAL A 24 -50.84 -6.03 7.15
C VAL A 24 -49.70 -6.79 6.48
N HIS A 25 -50.00 -7.68 5.53
CA HIS A 25 -48.98 -8.39 4.76
C HIS A 25 -48.18 -7.49 3.81
N GLU A 26 -48.79 -6.42 3.27
CA GLU A 26 -48.09 -5.43 2.46
C GLU A 26 -47.23 -4.48 3.30
N LEU A 27 -47.65 -4.24 4.54
CA LEU A 27 -46.88 -3.46 5.53
C LEU A 27 -45.84 -4.29 6.27
N SER A 28 -45.91 -5.62 6.16
CA SER A 28 -44.99 -6.51 6.84
C SER A 28 -43.59 -6.28 6.28
N PRO A 29 -42.60 -5.96 7.14
CA PRO A 29 -41.21 -5.89 6.72
C PRO A 29 -40.86 -7.18 5.99
N TYR A 30 -40.32 -7.07 4.77
CA TYR A 30 -39.92 -8.19 3.95
C TYR A 30 -39.23 -9.23 4.82
N ARG A 31 -39.90 -10.36 5.08
CA ARG A 31 -39.40 -11.38 6.00
C ARG A 31 -38.07 -11.85 5.43
N PRO A 32 -36.92 -11.57 6.09
CA PRO A 32 -35.66 -12.01 5.55
C PRO A 32 -35.74 -13.54 5.43
N PRO A 33 -35.25 -14.14 4.32
CA PRO A 33 -35.38 -15.57 4.10
C PRO A 33 -34.81 -16.32 5.31
N THR A 34 -35.69 -16.87 6.14
CA THR A 34 -35.34 -17.62 7.33
C THR A 34 -34.98 -19.03 6.87
N GLY A 35 -33.76 -19.19 6.38
CA GLY A 35 -33.24 -20.47 5.93
C GLY A 35 -31.76 -20.63 6.29
N PRO A 36 -31.29 -21.88 6.47
CA PRO A 36 -29.90 -22.16 6.84
C PRO A 36 -28.87 -21.53 5.87
N ALA A 37 -29.26 -21.30 4.61
CA ALA A 37 -28.44 -20.63 3.60
C ALA A 37 -28.08 -19.16 3.94
N TRP A 38 -28.88 -18.47 4.75
CA TRP A 38 -28.58 -17.07 5.11
C TRP A 38 -27.53 -16.97 6.23
N GLY A 39 -27.56 -17.92 7.18
CA GLY A 39 -26.55 -18.07 8.22
C GLY A 39 -25.18 -18.38 7.62
N THR A 40 -25.10 -19.34 6.70
CA THR A 40 -23.84 -19.70 6.03
C THR A 40 -23.29 -18.56 5.18
N ARG A 41 -24.15 -17.75 4.53
CA ARG A 41 -23.71 -16.57 3.78
C ARG A 41 -23.09 -15.49 4.68
N ARG A 42 -23.63 -15.27 5.88
CA ARG A 42 -23.03 -14.34 6.87
C ARG A 42 -21.69 -14.87 7.39
N ILE A 43 -21.62 -16.15 7.75
CA ILE A 43 -20.39 -16.79 8.22
C ILE A 43 -19.31 -16.71 7.15
N ARG A 44 -19.63 -17.01 5.88
CA ARG A 44 -18.69 -16.92 4.76
C ARG A 44 -18.19 -15.49 4.53
N ARG A 45 -19.04 -14.47 4.72
CA ARG A 45 -18.63 -13.05 4.65
C ARG A 45 -17.68 -12.66 5.76
N VAL A 46 -17.94 -13.09 7.00
CA VAL A 46 -17.04 -12.83 8.13
C VAL A 46 -15.72 -13.58 7.94
N ALA A 47 -15.76 -14.86 7.59
CA ALA A 47 -14.56 -15.67 7.33
C ALA A 47 -13.71 -15.08 6.20
N SER A 48 -14.31 -14.61 5.11
CA SER A 48 -13.58 -13.93 4.03
C SER A 48 -12.98 -12.60 4.48
N ALA A 49 -13.70 -11.78 5.26
CA ALA A 49 -13.15 -10.55 5.81
C ALA A 49 -11.93 -10.82 6.72
N VAL A 50 -12.01 -11.83 7.59
CA VAL A 50 -10.89 -12.25 8.46
C VAL A 50 -9.72 -12.77 7.62
N ALA A 51 -9.98 -13.59 6.60
CA ALA A 51 -8.93 -14.09 5.71
C ALA A 51 -8.22 -12.96 4.95
N VAL A 52 -8.97 -11.98 4.43
CA VAL A 52 -8.40 -10.80 3.75
C VAL A 52 -7.58 -9.96 4.71
N ALA A 53 -8.07 -9.72 5.94
CA ALA A 53 -7.33 -8.98 6.95
C ALA A 53 -6.03 -9.70 7.34
N ALA A 54 -6.07 -11.02 7.52
CA ALA A 54 -4.89 -11.83 7.81
C ALA A 54 -3.87 -11.80 6.66
N ALA A 55 -4.33 -11.92 5.40
CA ALA A 55 -3.48 -11.83 4.23
C ALA A 55 -2.83 -10.44 4.09
N ALA A 56 -3.57 -9.37 4.34
CA ALA A 56 -3.03 -8.00 4.33
C ALA A 56 -1.98 -7.80 5.43
N ALA A 57 -2.25 -8.27 6.65
CA ALA A 57 -1.30 -8.22 7.75
C ALA A 57 -0.01 -9.00 7.42
N ALA A 58 -0.14 -10.19 6.82
CA ALA A 58 1.00 -10.99 6.38
C ALA A 58 1.80 -10.29 5.27
N ALA A 59 1.13 -9.64 4.31
CA ALA A 59 1.80 -8.86 3.26
C ALA A 59 2.55 -7.66 3.83
N VAL A 60 1.97 -6.94 4.78
CA VAL A 60 2.66 -5.83 5.48
C VAL A 60 3.85 -6.35 6.26
N ALA A 61 3.69 -7.43 7.02
CA ALA A 61 4.79 -8.06 7.75
C ALA A 61 5.91 -8.53 6.79
N PHE A 62 5.54 -9.08 5.64
CA PHE A 62 6.49 -9.49 4.61
C PHE A 62 7.22 -8.29 4.00
N LEU A 63 6.54 -7.18 3.71
CA LEU A 63 7.17 -5.96 3.21
C LEU A 63 8.12 -5.33 4.24
N LEU A 64 7.72 -5.32 5.51
CA LEU A 64 8.56 -4.83 6.61
C LEU A 64 9.79 -5.72 6.83
N LEU A 65 9.65 -7.04 6.65
CA LEU A 65 10.74 -8.00 6.82
C LEU A 65 11.66 -8.09 5.59
N SER A 66 11.11 -7.90 4.38
CA SER A 66 11.84 -8.07 3.12
C SER A 66 12.68 -6.85 2.71
N GLY A 67 12.63 -5.76 3.48
CA GLY A 67 13.34 -4.54 3.17
C GLY A 67 12.71 -3.75 2.03
N SER A 68 12.95 -2.44 2.06
CA SER A 68 12.42 -1.42 1.15
C SER A 68 12.58 -1.82 -0.33
N PRO A 69 11.59 -1.57 -1.21
CA PRO A 69 11.83 -1.47 -2.64
C PRO A 69 12.65 -0.20 -2.90
N GLU A 70 13.90 -0.22 -2.48
CA GLU A 70 14.89 0.79 -2.83
C GLU A 70 15.07 0.79 -4.36
N ASP A 71 15.21 2.01 -4.88
CA ASP A 71 15.60 2.32 -6.25
C ASP A 71 14.59 2.05 -7.36
N ASN A 72 13.36 2.56 -7.21
CA ASN A 72 12.61 3.06 -8.38
C ASN A 72 12.87 4.55 -8.56
N ARG A 73 14.15 4.95 -8.57
CA ARG A 73 14.53 6.34 -8.83
C ARG A 73 14.37 6.59 -10.34
N PRO A 74 13.51 7.54 -10.75
CA PRO A 74 13.41 7.92 -12.15
C PRO A 74 14.80 8.32 -12.66
N ALA A 75 15.20 7.75 -13.80
CA ALA A 75 16.45 8.10 -14.44
C ALA A 75 16.52 9.64 -14.64
N PRO A 76 17.65 10.29 -14.33
CA PRO A 76 17.77 11.73 -14.50
C PRO A 76 17.43 12.13 -15.93
N PRO A 77 16.68 13.24 -16.14
CA PRO A 77 16.37 13.70 -17.49
C PRO A 77 17.67 13.95 -18.27
N ALA A 78 17.68 13.56 -19.55
CA ALA A 78 18.83 13.74 -20.43
C ALA A 78 19.27 15.22 -20.43
N ARG A 79 20.56 15.46 -20.17
CA ARG A 79 21.12 16.83 -20.22
C ARG A 79 21.13 17.32 -21.67
N ASP A 80 20.66 18.55 -21.84
CA ASP A 80 20.72 19.27 -23.11
C ASP A 80 22.19 19.48 -23.53
N PRO A 81 22.59 19.15 -24.78
CA PRO A 81 23.96 19.34 -25.24
C PRO A 81 24.37 20.82 -25.38
N HIS A 82 23.44 21.76 -25.20
CA HIS A 82 23.66 23.18 -25.50
C HIS A 82 23.92 24.08 -24.29
N THR A 83 24.13 23.54 -23.10
CA THR A 83 24.58 24.34 -21.96
C THR A 83 25.95 23.88 -21.47
N SER A 84 26.99 24.24 -22.22
CA SER A 84 28.30 24.44 -21.59
C SER A 84 28.20 25.69 -20.70
N PRO A 85 28.39 25.59 -19.38
CA PRO A 85 28.58 26.79 -18.58
C PRO A 85 29.89 27.48 -19.03
N PRO A 86 29.94 28.82 -19.06
CA PRO A 86 31.19 29.52 -19.35
C PRO A 86 32.25 29.10 -18.33
N ALA A 87 33.48 28.88 -18.79
CA ALA A 87 34.62 28.64 -17.93
C ALA A 87 34.85 29.85 -17.03
N THR A 88 34.24 29.84 -15.84
CA THR A 88 34.59 30.78 -14.78
C THR A 88 35.90 30.29 -14.18
N SER A 89 37.00 30.97 -14.52
CA SER A 89 38.26 30.87 -13.80
C SER A 89 37.99 31.13 -12.31
N ALA A 90 38.07 30.10 -11.49
CA ALA A 90 38.17 30.25 -10.04
C ALA A 90 39.66 30.42 -9.66
N PRO A 91 40.01 31.38 -8.78
CA PRO A 91 41.39 31.64 -8.41
C PRO A 91 41.98 30.50 -7.57
N SER A 92 43.28 30.25 -7.75
CA SER A 92 44.07 29.30 -6.96
C SER A 92 43.90 29.51 -5.46
N ALA A 93 43.36 28.51 -4.77
CA ALA A 93 43.52 28.35 -3.33
C ALA A 93 44.55 27.23 -3.09
N HIS A 94 45.72 27.66 -2.61
CA HIS A 94 46.76 26.84 -2.02
C HIS A 94 46.17 25.92 -0.93
N GLY A 95 46.48 24.62 -0.98
CA GLY A 95 46.16 23.67 0.08
C GLY A 95 46.75 22.28 -0.20
N SER A 96 47.98 22.07 0.25
CA SER A 96 48.79 20.85 0.13
C SER A 96 48.10 19.61 0.70
N PRO A 97 48.25 18.40 0.11
CA PRO A 97 48.10 17.17 0.88
C PRO A 97 49.42 16.83 1.59
N THR A 98 49.35 16.87 2.91
CA THR A 98 50.34 16.43 3.89
C THR A 98 50.80 14.99 3.66
N SER A 99 52.09 14.76 3.84
CA SER A 99 52.76 13.45 3.82
C SER A 99 52.27 12.47 4.89
N GLU A 100 52.42 11.19 4.55
CA GLU A 100 52.32 9.91 5.28
C GLU A 100 52.73 9.90 6.78
N PRO A 101 52.31 8.87 7.56
CA PRO A 101 53.18 7.67 7.69
C PRO A 101 52.46 6.29 7.82
N SER A 102 53.13 5.24 7.31
CA SER A 102 52.91 3.79 7.56
C SER A 102 53.02 3.38 9.05
N PRO A 103 52.57 2.15 9.48
CA PRO A 103 53.56 1.06 9.64
C PRO A 103 53.06 -0.43 9.59
N THR A 104 54.03 -1.32 9.27
CA THR A 104 54.30 -2.67 9.83
C THR A 104 53.65 -3.95 9.27
N SER A 105 54.51 -4.84 8.75
CA SER A 105 54.29 -6.27 8.41
C SER A 105 54.76 -7.22 9.54
N PRO A 106 54.37 -8.52 9.49
CA PRO A 106 55.31 -9.61 9.82
C PRO A 106 55.35 -10.74 8.74
N PRO A 107 56.33 -11.66 8.80
CA PRO A 107 56.82 -12.44 7.66
C PRO A 107 56.16 -13.81 7.51
N ALA A 108 56.17 -14.38 6.30
CA ALA A 108 55.91 -15.80 6.08
C ALA A 108 57.12 -16.47 5.39
N THR A 109 57.82 -17.29 6.16
CA THR A 109 58.97 -18.12 5.77
C THR A 109 58.49 -19.44 5.12
N PRO A 110 59.16 -19.97 4.07
CA PRO A 110 58.77 -21.18 3.29
C PRO A 110 59.24 -22.48 3.98
N PRO A 111 58.76 -23.72 3.66
CA PRO A 111 59.20 -24.56 2.51
C PRO A 111 58.15 -25.68 2.14
N PRO A 112 58.43 -26.81 1.43
CA PRO A 112 59.66 -27.30 0.79
C PRO A 112 59.55 -27.72 -0.69
N THR A 113 60.64 -27.49 -1.43
CA THR A 113 60.90 -28.10 -2.73
C THR A 113 61.43 -29.51 -2.52
N SER A 114 60.65 -30.52 -2.92
CA SER A 114 61.12 -31.90 -2.97
C SER A 114 62.10 -32.10 -4.12
N THR A 115 63.22 -32.73 -3.76
CA THR A 115 64.38 -33.16 -4.53
C THR A 115 64.05 -34.26 -5.56
N ALA A 116 64.65 -34.20 -6.76
CA ALA A 116 65.08 -35.35 -7.57
C ALA A 116 65.91 -34.81 -8.76
N THR A 117 67.24 -35.00 -8.85
CA THR A 117 68.00 -36.23 -9.15
C THR A 117 68.18 -36.47 -10.65
N GLN A 118 69.45 -36.65 -11.05
CA GLN A 118 70.01 -37.15 -12.32
C GLN A 118 69.97 -36.19 -13.51
N ARG A 119 71.05 -36.01 -14.29
CA ARG A 119 72.17 -36.91 -14.62
C ARG A 119 73.39 -36.12 -15.11
#